data_AF-A0A0E9SLN4-F1
#
_entry.id   AF-A0A0E9SLN4-F1
#
_cell.length_a   1.000
_cell.length_b   1.000
_cell.length_c   1.000
_cell.angle_alpha   90.00
_cell.angle_beta   90.00
_cell.angle_gamma   90.00
#
_symmetry.space_group_name_H-M   'P 1'
#
loop_
_entity.id
_entity.type
_entity.pdbx_description
1 polymer ?
#
loop_
_entity_poly.entity_id
_entity_poly.type
_entity_poly.pdbx_seq_one_letter_code
_entity_poly.pdbx_strand_id
1 'polypeptide(L)'
;MNHSMFTAVLLGAICVLLKAQAHININVVACQTNDTAPEDEEQQDGDEMFYADFKNGKVVITLPDFAEKFEAPGWFAQAQAHHGICINN
;
A
#
# COMPACT_ATOMS: atom_id res chain seq x y z
N MET A 1 25.83 -31.36 27.90
CA MET A 1 25.60 -30.01 27.33
C MET A 1 24.38 -29.43 28.03
N ASN A 2 24.55 -28.35 28.80
CA ASN A 2 23.57 -27.92 29.81
C ASN A 2 22.29 -27.39 29.14
N HIS A 3 21.10 -27.70 29.69
CA HIS A 3 19.80 -27.31 29.12
C HIS A 3 19.72 -25.80 28.86
N SER A 4 20.31 -24.99 29.75
CA SER A 4 20.37 -23.53 29.65
C SER A 4 21.22 -23.02 28.48
N MET A 5 22.19 -23.79 28.00
CA MET A 5 22.98 -23.42 26.83
C MET A 5 22.20 -23.68 25.53
N PHE A 6 21.44 -24.77 25.48
CA PHE A 6 20.58 -25.06 24.33
C PHE A 6 19.47 -24.02 24.16
N THR A 7 18.82 -23.60 25.26
CA THR A 7 17.76 -22.58 25.19
C THR A 7 18.31 -21.23 24.75
N ALA A 8 19.48 -20.82 25.23
CA ALA A 8 20.13 -19.58 24.82
C ALA A 8 20.50 -19.58 23.32
N VAL A 9 21.01 -20.69 22.80
CA VAL A 9 21.32 -20.84 21.37
C VAL A 9 20.06 -20.81 20.51
N LEU A 10 18.97 -21.46 20.94
CA LEU A 10 17.70 -21.45 20.22
C LEU A 10 17.08 -20.06 20.14
N LEU A 11 17.05 -19.33 21.27
CA LEU A 11 16.56 -17.95 21.34
C LEU A 11 17.41 -17.00 20.49
N GLY A 12 18.74 -17.16 20.53
CA GLY A 12 19.66 -16.41 19.66
C GLY A 12 19.39 -16.67 18.18
N ALA A 13 19.19 -17.93 17.79
CA ALA A 13 18.86 -18.30 16.41
C ALA A 13 17.50 -17.73 15.96
N ILE A 14 16.47 -17.82 16.80
CA ILE A 14 15.14 -17.26 16.52
C ILE A 14 15.23 -15.73 16.33
N CYS A 15 15.98 -15.02 17.18
CA CYS A 15 16.18 -13.58 17.06
C CYS A 15 16.93 -13.16 15.77
N VAL A 16 17.84 -14.00 15.26
CA VAL A 16 18.56 -13.72 14.00
C VAL A 16 17.68 -14.04 12.78
N LEU A 17 16.75 -14.99 12.91
CA LEU A 17 15.83 -15.41 11.85
C LEU A 17 14.63 -14.47 11.70
N LEU A 18 14.19 -13.81 12.76
CA LEU A 18 13.11 -12.81 12.74
C LEU A 18 13.65 -11.43 12.36
N LYS A 19 14.07 -11.26 11.10
CA LYS A 19 14.29 -9.93 10.56
C LYS A 19 12.95 -9.35 10.09
N ALA A 20 12.46 -8.34 10.79
CA ALA A 20 11.37 -7.52 10.28
C ALA A 20 11.89 -6.76 9.05
N GLN A 21 11.32 -7.04 7.89
CA GLN A 21 11.59 -6.26 6.68
C GLN A 21 10.62 -5.08 6.67
N ALA A 22 11.15 -3.86 6.50
CA ALA A 22 10.32 -2.70 6.27
C ALA A 22 9.77 -2.78 4.85
N HIS A 23 8.46 -2.57 4.72
CA HIS A 23 7.77 -2.43 3.44
C HIS A 23 7.49 -0.95 3.18
N ILE A 24 7.42 -0.57 1.91
CA ILE A 24 7.18 0.81 1.49
C ILE A 24 5.77 0.90 0.94
N ASN A 25 4.96 1.79 1.51
CA ASN A 25 3.70 2.20 0.92
C ASN A 25 3.92 3.48 0.13
N ILE A 26 3.40 3.54 -1.08
CA ILE A 26 3.52 4.69 -1.98
C ILE A 26 2.11 5.13 -2.34
N ASN A 27 1.82 6.40 -2.09
CA ASN A 27 0.61 7.05 -2.55
C ASN A 27 0.96 8.01 -3.68
N VAL A 28 0.37 7.82 -4.85
CA VAL A 28 0.62 8.66 -6.03
C VAL A 28 -0.63 9.47 -6.29
N VAL A 29 -0.50 10.80 -6.25
CA VAL A 29 -1.52 11.75 -6.69
C VAL A 29 -0.92 12.60 -7.80
N ALA A 30 -1.51 12.56 -8.98
CA ALA A 30 -1.07 13.37 -10.10
C ALA A 30 -2.26 14.08 -10.77
N CYS A 31 -1.99 15.29 -11.25
CA CYS A 31 -2.97 16.13 -11.93
C CYS A 31 -2.29 17.03 -12.95
N GLN A 32 -3.06 17.54 -13.91
CA GLN A 32 -2.59 18.50 -14.91
C GLN A 32 -3.48 19.76 -14.90
N THR A 33 -2.92 20.94 -15.21
CA THR A 33 -3.61 22.25 -15.14
C THR A 33 -4.84 22.41 -16.07
N ASN A 34 -5.19 21.40 -16.88
CA ASN A 34 -6.41 21.34 -17.70
C ASN A 34 -7.00 19.93 -17.66
N ASP A 35 -7.12 19.40 -16.44
CA ASP A 35 -7.10 17.98 -16.16
C ASP A 35 -8.07 17.15 -17.01
N THR A 36 -7.50 16.19 -17.75
CA THR A 36 -8.25 15.18 -18.51
C THR A 36 -7.95 13.76 -18.01
N ALA A 37 -7.01 13.62 -17.07
CA ALA A 37 -6.51 12.34 -16.58
C ALA A 37 -5.95 12.52 -15.16
N PRO A 38 -6.83 12.70 -14.16
CA PRO A 38 -6.41 12.68 -12.76
C PRO A 38 -6.01 11.26 -12.37
N GLU A 39 -4.93 11.16 -11.59
CA GLU A 39 -4.44 9.88 -11.07
C GLU A 39 -4.40 9.93 -9.54
N ASP A 40 -4.93 8.88 -8.92
CA ASP A 40 -4.80 8.60 -7.48
C ASP A 40 -4.70 7.08 -7.29
N GLU A 41 -3.57 6.61 -6.80
CA GLU A 41 -3.31 5.18 -6.60
C GLU A 41 -2.49 4.93 -5.33
N GLU A 42 -2.59 3.70 -4.82
CA GLU A 42 -1.77 3.19 -3.71
C GLU A 42 -0.98 1.98 -4.19
N GLN A 43 0.30 1.94 -3.84
CA GLN A 43 1.21 0.85 -4.16
C GLN A 43 1.87 0.31 -2.89
N GLN A 44 2.19 -0.98 -2.92
CA GLN A 44 2.98 -1.64 -1.89
C GLN A 44 4.27 -2.21 -2.52
N ASP A 45 5.42 -1.77 -2.02
CA ASP A 45 6.75 -2.09 -2.56
C ASP A 45 6.91 -1.81 -4.07
N GLY A 46 6.11 -0.89 -4.61
CA GLY A 46 6.09 -0.51 -6.02
C GLY A 46 5.07 -1.26 -6.88
N ASP A 47 4.36 -2.24 -6.32
CA ASP A 47 3.25 -2.92 -7.00
C ASP A 47 1.94 -2.21 -6.67
N GLU A 48 1.17 -1.86 -7.71
CA GLU A 48 -0.13 -1.20 -7.56
C GLU A 48 -1.14 -2.10 -6.85
N MET A 49 -1.76 -1.57 -5.80
CA MET A 49 -2.78 -2.25 -5.02
C MET A 49 -4.18 -1.93 -5.55
N PHE A 50 -4.40 -0.65 -5.86
CA PHE A 50 -5.62 -0.12 -6.42
C PHE A 50 -5.42 1.30 -6.96
N TYR A 51 -6.33 1.74 -7.83
CA TYR A 51 -6.41 3.12 -8.31
C TYR A 51 -7.85 3.66 -8.30
N ALA A 52 -7.99 4.99 -8.29
CA ALA A 52 -9.26 5.67 -8.44
C ALA A 52 -9.61 5.84 -9.92
N ASP A 53 -10.64 5.12 -10.37
CA ASP A 53 -11.23 5.30 -11.70
C ASP A 53 -12.18 6.50 -11.68
N PHE A 54 -11.63 7.70 -11.90
CA PHE A 54 -12.39 8.95 -11.94
C PHE A 54 -13.46 8.98 -13.03
N LYS A 55 -13.31 8.19 -14.09
CA LYS A 55 -14.29 8.09 -15.18
C LYS A 55 -15.54 7.34 -14.72
N ASN A 56 -15.38 6.25 -13.96
CA ASN A 56 -16.50 5.43 -13.50
C ASN A 56 -16.91 5.70 -12.05
N GLY A 57 -16.23 6.60 -11.34
CA GLY A 57 -16.66 7.01 -10.01
C GLY A 57 -16.36 5.98 -8.91
N LYS A 58 -15.32 5.15 -9.07
CA LYS A 58 -15.08 3.98 -8.22
C LYS A 58 -13.58 3.71 -8.02
N VAL A 59 -13.27 2.89 -7.03
CA VAL A 59 -11.94 2.29 -6.88
C VAL A 59 -11.88 1.00 -7.68
N VAL A 60 -10.75 0.75 -8.33
CA VAL A 60 -10.43 -0.53 -8.98
C VAL A 60 -9.30 -1.17 -8.20
N ILE A 61 -9.58 -2.33 -7.58
CA ILE A 61 -8.56 -3.16 -6.94
C ILE A 61 -7.81 -3.94 -8.02
N THR A 62 -6.49 -3.86 -8.04
CA THR A 62 -5.62 -4.53 -9.02
C THR A 62 -4.87 -5.72 -8.45
N LEU A 63 -5.04 -5.98 -7.15
CA LEU A 63 -4.54 -7.16 -6.48
C LEU A 63 -5.08 -8.48 -7.08
N PRO A 64 -4.29 -9.56 -7.03
CA PRO A 64 -4.76 -10.89 -7.43
C PRO A 64 -5.92 -11.40 -6.56
N ASP A 65 -6.75 -12.28 -7.12
CA ASP A 65 -7.92 -12.86 -6.45
C ASP A 65 -7.61 -13.49 -5.09
N PHE A 66 -6.44 -14.09 -4.90
CA PHE A 66 -6.08 -14.68 -3.60
C PHE A 66 -5.93 -13.64 -2.45
N ALA A 67 -5.86 -12.35 -2.77
CA ALA A 67 -5.80 -11.24 -1.82
C ALA A 67 -7.20 -10.72 -1.41
N GLU A 68 -8.25 -11.50 -1.65
CA GLU A 68 -9.70 -11.32 -1.40
C GLU A 68 -10.15 -10.50 -0.17
N LYS A 69 -9.30 -10.32 0.84
CA LYS A 69 -9.61 -9.56 2.07
C LYS A 69 -9.30 -8.07 1.98
N PHE A 70 -8.68 -7.61 0.89
CA PHE A 70 -8.33 -6.20 0.74
C PHE A 70 -9.51 -5.39 0.22
N GLU A 71 -9.87 -4.34 0.94
CA GLU A 71 -10.91 -3.38 0.56
C GLU A 71 -10.39 -1.95 0.74
N ALA A 72 -10.87 -1.02 -0.09
CA ALA A 72 -10.53 0.40 -0.02
C ALA A 72 -11.79 1.29 0.14
N PRO A 73 -12.58 1.12 1.22
CA PRO A 73 -13.80 1.88 1.42
C PRO A 73 -13.51 3.36 1.62
N GLY A 74 -14.27 4.22 0.96
CA GLY A 74 -14.14 5.68 1.06
C GLY A 74 -13.00 6.28 0.24
N TRP A 75 -12.13 5.46 -0.36
CA TRP A 75 -10.95 5.96 -1.05
C TRP A 75 -11.28 6.83 -2.27
N PHE A 76 -12.36 6.51 -2.99
CA PHE A 76 -12.76 7.35 -4.13
C PHE A 76 -13.10 8.79 -3.71
N ALA A 77 -13.75 8.97 -2.56
CA ALA A 77 -14.04 10.32 -2.05
C ALA A 77 -12.76 11.05 -1.61
N GLN A 78 -11.79 10.30 -1.06
CA GLN A 78 -10.47 10.83 -0.73
C GLN A 78 -9.71 11.26 -1.99
N ALA A 79 -9.73 10.44 -3.05
CA ALA A 79 -9.12 10.74 -4.34
C ALA A 79 -9.71 12.02 -4.96
N GLN A 80 -11.02 12.24 -4.86
CA GLN A 80 -11.64 13.49 -5.28
C GLN A 80 -11.11 14.71 -4.51
N ALA A 81 -10.92 14.57 -3.19
CA ALA A 81 -10.36 15.64 -2.37
C ALA A 81 -8.87 15.89 -2.70
N HIS A 82 -8.08 14.83 -2.86
CA HIS A 82 -6.68 14.90 -3.27
C HIS A 82 -6.52 15.58 -4.63
N HIS A 83 -7.36 15.23 -5.60
CA HIS A 83 -7.32 15.87 -6.91
C HIS A 83 -7.60 17.38 -6.79
N GLY A 84 -8.59 17.77 -5.99
CA GLY A 84 -8.87 19.17 -5.69
C GLY A 84 -7.70 19.91 -5.04
N ILE A 85 -6.91 19.25 -4.19
CA ILE A 85 -5.68 19.82 -3.63
C ILE A 85 -4.60 19.93 -4.71
N CYS A 86 -4.40 18.87 -5.49
CA CYS A 86 -3.34 18.79 -6.49
C CYS A 86 -3.43 19.94 -7.51
N ILE A 87 -4.63 20.22 -8.04
CA ILE A 87 -4.82 21.29 -9.04
C ILE A 87 -4.61 22.71 -8.48
N ASN A 88 -4.56 22.86 -7.16
CA ASN A 88 -4.41 24.14 -6.46
C ASN A 88 -3.03 24.33 -5.80
N ASN A 89 -2.14 23.34 -5.87
CA ASN A 89 -0.74 23.44 -5.41
C ASN A 89 0.16 24.05 -6.50
#